data_AF-A0A814UQL0-F1
#
_entry.id   AF-A0A814UQL0-F1
#
_cell.length_a   1.000
_cell.length_b   1.000
_cell.length_c   1.000
_cell.angle_alpha   90.00
_cell.angle_beta   90.00
_cell.angle_gamma   90.00
#
_symmetry.space_group_name_H-M   'P 1'
#
loop_
_entity.id
_entity.type
_entity.pdbx_description
1 polymer ?
#
loop_
_entity_poly.entity_id
_entity_poly.type
_entity_poly.pdbx_seq_one_letter_code
_entity_poly.pdbx_strand_id
1 'polypeptide(L)'
;MTEEWEKNVSHVQYFHQCQVSSCIYSFSAKFNMIYIATTLIGLVGGLIKILRILIPRIVKFIRRRFAPPPTVVNEPNMVRRSLMEYLRTFNYFSKPLSAPNETEIKQQIISTRLYCLLLAISFIVLITYYSMERVMTSHQIKSPTFEQFIQLQIEQYSNPSFSCPCSTLAIAHEKFIQIKYDLHPFCWSEFISKGWYFYDDINWYNENYYTYDFRILKRLFFASLYSFCGVSYDHIQLSLIAFNSSLFVANKALAPQIFVTEMDKFVGPLNNRDFRIVGDAIFQTIASFCQVSLAAINDGLLEFDQTSFITVQTSPKDHLVEQTQALIDLFISTSENEFISSLQIIRDTTHANVLLSGFETTMSTEFRIPDGWSNYIGIIPKTYNMTSSCSCYNDPTCIEPIGLYTLSPNNTLIYLIPGFFIGCYIVEATLKSNLASLYNQTWIDEFRARILYDYFNSIPFITKALNASYNSQFNLTTPIYIILQKMMIESWHTQINYSAYYEQCHPIECQYSYIVKSDVLYMVTTIIGLIGGLVTILQLVIPRAVKLIRRHAFNRRQHTAVQVIPIS
;
A
#
# COMPACT_ATOMS: atom_id res chain seq x y z
N MET A 1 35.23 6.78 -3.21
CA MET A 1 35.51 5.44 -2.68
C MET A 1 34.30 4.58 -3.03
N THR A 2 34.30 3.96 -4.21
CA THR A 2 33.18 3.16 -4.73
C THR A 2 33.42 1.71 -4.35
N GLU A 3 32.87 1.28 -3.20
CA GLU A 3 32.68 -0.13 -2.96
C GLU A 3 31.45 -0.58 -3.74
N GLU A 4 31.68 -1.45 -4.73
CA GLU A 4 30.66 -2.26 -5.36
C GLU A 4 29.89 -3.02 -4.26
N TRP A 5 28.65 -2.62 -4.03
CA TRP A 5 27.70 -3.46 -3.33
C TRP A 5 27.29 -4.59 -4.27
N GLU A 6 28.09 -5.66 -4.33
CA GLU A 6 27.60 -6.97 -4.75
C GLU A 6 26.50 -7.37 -3.76
N LYS A 7 25.26 -7.06 -4.12
CA LYS A 7 24.07 -7.50 -3.42
C LYS A 7 23.95 -9.01 -3.66
N ASN A 8 24.61 -9.80 -2.82
CA ASN A 8 24.36 -11.23 -2.67
C ASN A 8 22.97 -11.43 -2.05
N VAL A 9 21.93 -11.17 -2.84
CA VAL A 9 20.55 -11.44 -2.45
C VAL A 9 20.36 -12.95 -2.55
N SER A 10 20.63 -13.62 -1.43
CA SER A 10 20.25 -15.01 -1.25
C SER A 10 18.72 -15.09 -1.25
N HIS A 11 18.16 -15.81 -2.22
CA HIS A 11 16.73 -16.14 -2.26
C HIS A 11 16.24 -16.73 -0.91
N VAL A 12 17.12 -17.43 -0.18
CA VAL A 12 16.82 -18.00 1.14
C VAL A 12 16.62 -16.90 2.20
N GLN A 13 17.45 -15.84 2.21
CA GLN A 13 17.27 -14.71 3.12
C GLN A 13 15.99 -13.92 2.82
N TYR A 14 15.69 -13.68 1.54
CA TYR A 14 14.42 -13.09 1.10
C TYR A 14 13.22 -13.91 1.56
N PHE A 15 13.26 -15.23 1.33
CA PHE A 15 12.18 -16.14 1.70
C PHE A 15 11.92 -16.17 3.22
N HIS A 16 12.96 -16.13 4.05
CA HIS A 16 12.82 -16.07 5.50
C HIS A 16 12.28 -14.72 6.02
N GLN A 17 12.50 -13.62 5.30
CA GLN A 17 11.95 -12.31 5.63
C GLN A 17 10.48 -12.16 5.21
N CYS A 18 10.03 -12.89 4.19
CA CYS A 18 8.70 -12.75 3.60
C CYS A 18 7.50 -13.27 4.43
N GLN A 19 7.69 -13.79 5.66
CA GLN A 19 6.61 -14.29 6.55
C GLN A 19 5.44 -14.97 5.79
N VAL A 20 5.76 -15.92 4.91
CA VAL A 20 4.79 -16.50 3.97
C VAL A 20 3.63 -17.14 4.75
N SER A 21 2.43 -16.56 4.64
CA SER A 21 1.26 -16.97 5.43
C SER A 21 0.64 -18.29 4.96
N SER A 22 0.76 -18.62 3.67
CA SER A 22 0.39 -19.94 3.14
C SER A 22 1.09 -20.22 1.81
N CYS A 23 1.48 -21.48 1.60
CA CYS A 23 1.94 -21.99 0.31
C CYS A 23 0.88 -22.94 -0.25
N ILE A 24 0.31 -22.60 -1.40
CA ILE A 24 -0.59 -23.49 -2.13
C ILE A 24 0.23 -24.18 -3.22
N TYR A 25 0.35 -25.50 -3.13
CA TYR A 25 0.97 -26.32 -4.16
C TYR A 25 -0.03 -27.37 -4.64
N SER A 26 -0.13 -27.53 -5.95
CA SER A 26 -0.89 -28.61 -6.58
C SER A 26 0.07 -29.73 -6.96
N PHE A 27 -0.06 -30.90 -6.33
CA PHE A 27 0.68 -32.09 -6.76
C PHE A 27 -0.29 -33.11 -7.38
N SER A 28 0.07 -33.61 -8.56
CA SER A 28 -0.54 -34.81 -9.11
C SER A 28 0.13 -36.00 -8.42
N ALA A 29 -0.58 -36.63 -7.48
CA ALA A 29 -0.14 -37.89 -6.92
C ALA A 29 -0.07 -38.93 -8.05
N LYS A 30 1.12 -39.40 -8.42
CA LYS A 30 1.24 -40.63 -9.21
C LYS A 30 0.49 -41.72 -8.44
N PHE A 31 -0.44 -42.40 -9.10
CA PHE A 31 -1.22 -43.48 -8.51
C PHE A 31 -0.31 -44.42 -7.71
N ASN A 32 -0.68 -44.67 -6.45
CA ASN A 32 0.09 -45.55 -5.56
C ASN A 32 0.33 -46.89 -6.28
N MET A 33 1.58 -47.33 -6.39
CA MET A 33 1.93 -48.60 -7.06
C MET A 33 1.19 -49.79 -6.43
N ILE A 34 0.88 -49.71 -5.13
CA ILE A 34 0.04 -50.69 -4.42
C ILE A 34 -1.39 -50.66 -4.96
N TYR A 35 -1.95 -49.48 -5.21
CA TYR A 35 -3.29 -49.31 -5.81
C TYR A 35 -3.33 -49.84 -7.25
N ILE A 36 -2.33 -49.51 -8.08
CA ILE A 36 -2.25 -50.05 -9.46
C ILE A 36 -2.15 -51.58 -9.41
N ALA A 37 -1.29 -52.13 -8.55
CA ALA A 37 -1.10 -53.57 -8.41
C ALA A 37 -2.37 -54.28 -7.89
N THR A 38 -3.04 -53.74 -6.87
CA THR A 38 -4.29 -54.32 -6.36
C THR A 38 -5.42 -54.25 -7.37
N THR A 39 -5.50 -53.16 -8.15
CA THR A 39 -6.49 -53.00 -9.22
C THR A 39 -6.24 -53.96 -10.38
N LEU A 40 -4.98 -54.15 -10.80
CA LEU A 40 -4.59 -55.15 -11.81
C LEU A 40 -4.88 -56.59 -11.36
N ILE A 41 -4.53 -56.94 -10.12
CA ILE A 41 -4.83 -58.26 -9.53
C ILE A 41 -6.36 -58.46 -9.47
N GLY A 42 -7.11 -57.41 -9.10
CA GLY A 42 -8.56 -57.44 -9.05
C GLY A 42 -9.22 -57.60 -10.43
N LEU A 43 -8.75 -56.87 -11.43
CA LEU A 43 -9.22 -56.97 -12.82
C LEU A 43 -8.93 -58.34 -13.42
N VAL A 44 -7.69 -58.83 -13.31
CA VAL A 44 -7.29 -60.14 -13.84
C VAL A 44 -8.03 -61.27 -13.12
N GLY A 45 -8.11 -61.21 -11.78
CA GLY A 45 -8.84 -62.18 -10.97
C GLY A 45 -10.34 -62.19 -11.27
N GLY A 46 -10.96 -61.01 -11.40
CA GLY A 46 -12.36 -60.83 -11.77
C GLY A 46 -12.66 -61.35 -13.17
N LEU A 47 -11.84 -60.98 -14.17
CA LEU A 47 -12.00 -61.40 -15.56
C LEU A 47 -11.89 -62.92 -15.72
N ILE A 48 -10.92 -63.57 -15.07
CA ILE A 48 -10.75 -65.04 -15.10
C ILE A 48 -11.98 -65.75 -14.52
N LYS A 49 -12.56 -65.22 -13.43
CA LYS A 49 -13.75 -65.79 -12.80
C LYS A 49 -15.00 -65.58 -13.66
N ILE A 50 -15.18 -64.39 -14.23
CA ILE A 50 -16.28 -64.07 -15.14
C ILE A 50 -16.21 -64.96 -16.38
N LEU A 51 -15.03 -65.09 -17.00
CA LEU A 51 -14.81 -65.99 -18.14
C LEU A 51 -15.11 -67.45 -17.76
N ARG A 52 -14.69 -67.94 -16.59
CA ARG A 52 -15.03 -69.29 -16.10
C ARG A 52 -16.52 -69.52 -15.87
N ILE A 53 -17.31 -68.50 -15.60
CA ILE A 53 -18.77 -68.60 -15.42
C ILE A 53 -19.51 -68.44 -16.75
N LEU A 54 -19.08 -67.47 -17.58
CA LEU A 54 -19.72 -67.15 -18.85
C LEU A 54 -19.42 -68.21 -19.91
N ILE A 55 -18.19 -68.73 -20.01
CA ILE A 55 -17.82 -69.72 -21.03
C ILE A 55 -18.72 -70.97 -20.95
N PRO A 56 -18.95 -71.62 -19.78
CA PRO A 56 -19.86 -72.76 -19.70
C PRO A 56 -21.31 -72.40 -20.01
N ARG A 57 -21.78 -71.20 -19.66
CA ARG A 57 -23.15 -70.75 -19.93
C ARG A 57 -23.35 -70.42 -21.40
N ILE A 58 -22.37 -69.78 -22.04
CA ILE A 58 -22.34 -69.51 -23.48
C ILE A 58 -22.26 -70.84 -24.23
N VAL A 59 -21.39 -71.76 -23.83
CA VAL A 59 -21.31 -73.12 -24.39
C VAL A 59 -22.62 -73.90 -24.20
N LYS A 60 -23.28 -73.78 -23.04
CA LYS A 60 -24.57 -74.42 -22.77
C LYS A 60 -25.71 -73.77 -23.55
N PHE A 61 -25.68 -72.46 -23.75
CA PHE A 61 -26.65 -71.71 -24.56
C PHE A 61 -26.52 -72.06 -26.04
N ILE A 62 -25.29 -72.14 -26.54
CA ILE A 62 -24.97 -72.64 -27.89
C ILE A 62 -25.45 -74.09 -28.02
N ARG A 63 -25.10 -74.99 -27.08
CA ARG A 63 -25.57 -76.40 -27.11
C ARG A 63 -27.10 -76.53 -27.04
N ARG A 64 -27.79 -75.67 -26.29
CA ARG A 64 -29.27 -75.66 -26.20
C ARG A 64 -29.94 -75.22 -27.49
N ARG A 65 -29.29 -74.38 -28.29
CA ARG A 65 -29.79 -73.96 -29.61
C ARG A 65 -29.72 -75.09 -30.65
N PHE A 66 -28.94 -76.14 -30.39
CA PHE A 66 -28.76 -77.31 -31.25
C PHE A 66 -29.34 -78.63 -30.67
N ALA A 67 -30.09 -78.57 -29.57
CA ALA A 67 -30.72 -79.75 -28.97
C ALA A 67 -32.26 -79.75 -29.20
N PRO A 68 -32.90 -80.91 -29.43
CA PRO A 68 -34.35 -81.01 -29.63
C PRO A 68 -35.14 -80.64 -28.35
N PRO A 69 -36.38 -80.14 -28.47
CA PRO A 69 -37.12 -79.53 -27.37
C PRO A 69 -37.58 -80.57 -26.33
N PRO A 70 -37.42 -80.31 -25.02
CA PRO A 70 -37.97 -81.18 -23.98
C PRO A 70 -39.45 -80.88 -23.71
N THR A 71 -40.21 -81.93 -23.40
CA THR A 71 -41.62 -81.90 -23.01
C THR A 71 -41.82 -81.21 -21.66
N VAL A 72 -42.79 -80.30 -21.62
CA VAL A 72 -43.16 -79.45 -20.48
C VAL A 72 -44.03 -80.24 -19.50
N VAL A 73 -43.64 -80.25 -18.21
CA VAL A 73 -44.55 -80.53 -17.09
C VAL A 73 -44.54 -79.31 -16.18
N ASN A 74 -45.74 -78.77 -15.95
CA ASN A 74 -45.98 -77.58 -15.13
C ASN A 74 -46.15 -77.98 -13.66
N GLU A 75 -45.44 -77.32 -12.75
CA GLU A 75 -45.85 -77.21 -11.35
C GLU A 75 -45.46 -75.83 -10.78
N PRO A 76 -46.43 -75.02 -10.31
CA PRO A 76 -46.16 -73.73 -9.69
C PRO A 76 -46.09 -73.85 -8.16
N ASN A 77 -45.23 -73.03 -7.54
CA ASN A 77 -45.10 -72.73 -6.10
C ASN A 77 -44.06 -73.50 -5.25
N MET A 78 -42.98 -74.02 -5.86
CA MET A 78 -41.83 -74.61 -5.14
C MET A 78 -40.58 -73.69 -5.07
N VAL A 79 -40.71 -72.37 -5.26
CA VAL A 79 -39.53 -71.48 -5.41
C VAL A 79 -39.05 -70.89 -4.06
N ARG A 80 -39.95 -70.60 -3.11
CA ARG A 80 -39.58 -69.93 -1.84
C ARG A 80 -39.02 -70.89 -0.78
N ARG A 81 -39.50 -72.14 -0.72
CA ARG A 81 -38.94 -73.19 0.16
C ARG A 81 -37.62 -73.76 -0.39
N SER A 82 -37.49 -73.93 -1.71
CA SER A 82 -36.25 -74.45 -2.30
C SER A 82 -35.08 -73.47 -2.21
N LEU A 83 -35.33 -72.15 -2.23
CA LEU A 83 -34.27 -71.15 -2.05
C LEU A 83 -33.69 -71.18 -0.62
N MET A 84 -34.52 -71.30 0.41
CA MET A 84 -34.03 -71.42 1.80
C MET A 84 -33.26 -72.73 2.03
N GLU A 85 -33.73 -73.84 1.47
CA GLU A 85 -33.01 -75.12 1.54
C GLU A 85 -31.69 -75.08 0.76
N TYR A 86 -31.68 -74.44 -0.41
CA TYR A 86 -30.48 -74.20 -1.19
C TYR A 86 -29.48 -73.31 -0.43
N LEU A 87 -29.94 -72.22 0.19
CA LEU A 87 -29.09 -71.34 1.01
C LEU A 87 -28.58 -72.05 2.27
N ARG A 88 -29.36 -72.96 2.85
CA ARG A 88 -28.99 -73.74 4.06
C ARG A 88 -27.92 -74.79 3.76
N THR A 89 -27.94 -75.36 2.55
CA THR A 89 -26.99 -76.37 2.05
C THR A 89 -25.87 -75.78 1.17
N PHE A 90 -25.90 -74.46 0.92
CA PHE A 90 -24.93 -73.77 0.09
C PHE A 90 -23.51 -73.90 0.68
N ASN A 91 -22.62 -74.48 -0.12
CA ASN A 91 -21.26 -74.73 0.25
C ASN A 91 -20.33 -74.33 -0.90
N TYR A 92 -19.81 -73.11 -0.83
CA TYR A 92 -18.93 -72.54 -1.85
C TYR A 92 -17.57 -73.26 -1.90
N PHE A 93 -17.12 -73.83 -0.78
CA PHE A 93 -15.85 -74.54 -0.66
C PHE A 93 -15.99 -76.07 -0.80
N SER A 94 -17.04 -76.54 -1.47
CA SER A 94 -17.26 -77.97 -1.69
C SER A 94 -16.14 -78.61 -2.51
N LYS A 95 -15.54 -79.68 -1.98
CA LYS A 95 -14.60 -80.53 -2.73
C LYS A 95 -15.29 -81.83 -3.14
N PRO A 96 -15.13 -82.31 -4.39
CA PRO A 96 -15.57 -83.65 -4.75
C PRO A 96 -14.64 -84.66 -4.08
N LEU A 97 -15.12 -85.36 -3.06
CA LEU A 97 -14.38 -86.39 -2.32
C LEU A 97 -15.18 -87.70 -2.37
N SER A 98 -14.51 -88.81 -2.68
CA SER A 98 -15.12 -90.14 -2.82
C SER A 98 -15.62 -90.76 -1.50
N ALA A 99 -15.27 -90.18 -0.34
CA ALA A 99 -15.85 -90.48 0.97
C ALA A 99 -15.67 -89.27 1.91
N PRO A 100 -16.65 -88.37 2.05
CA PRO A 100 -16.50 -87.14 2.82
C PRO A 100 -16.73 -87.38 4.32
N ASN A 101 -15.79 -86.92 5.16
CA ASN A 101 -15.92 -86.99 6.61
C ASN A 101 -16.89 -85.90 7.11
N GLU A 102 -17.83 -86.23 8.03
CA GLU A 102 -18.90 -85.30 8.46
C GLU A 102 -18.35 -83.96 9.02
N THR A 103 -17.17 -84.03 9.64
CA THR A 103 -16.43 -82.90 10.18
C THR A 103 -15.90 -81.94 9.11
N GLU A 104 -15.54 -82.46 7.93
CA GLU A 104 -15.06 -81.69 6.78
C GLU A 104 -16.20 -80.96 6.07
N ILE A 105 -17.36 -81.61 5.90
CA ILE A 105 -18.56 -80.97 5.34
C ILE A 105 -18.99 -79.79 6.23
N LYS A 106 -19.03 -80.00 7.56
CA LYS A 106 -19.31 -78.93 8.53
C LYS A 106 -18.31 -77.78 8.43
N GLN A 107 -17.02 -78.06 8.20
CA GLN A 107 -15.98 -77.03 8.03
C GLN A 107 -16.19 -76.20 6.76
N GLN A 108 -16.56 -76.84 5.65
CA GLN A 108 -16.78 -76.16 4.38
C GLN A 108 -18.02 -75.25 4.43
N ILE A 109 -19.10 -75.69 5.07
CA ILE A 109 -20.32 -74.87 5.27
C ILE A 109 -20.03 -73.66 6.17
N ILE A 110 -19.31 -73.85 7.29
CA ILE A 110 -18.92 -72.73 8.18
C ILE A 110 -18.03 -71.72 7.45
N SER A 111 -17.05 -72.21 6.67
CA SER A 111 -16.17 -71.37 5.85
C SER A 111 -16.96 -70.58 4.81
N THR A 112 -17.97 -71.20 4.20
CA THR A 112 -18.87 -70.55 3.24
C THR A 112 -19.69 -69.44 3.91
N ARG A 113 -20.26 -69.68 5.09
CA ARG A 113 -21.03 -68.67 5.82
C ARG A 113 -20.17 -67.49 6.27
N LEU A 114 -18.97 -67.77 6.79
CA LEU A 114 -18.00 -66.73 7.18
C LEU A 114 -17.55 -65.91 5.97
N TYR A 115 -17.31 -66.55 4.82
CA TYR A 115 -16.99 -65.88 3.57
C TYR A 115 -18.12 -64.95 3.11
N CYS A 116 -19.37 -65.43 3.09
CA CYS A 116 -20.51 -64.61 2.69
C CYS A 116 -20.74 -63.42 3.64
N LEU A 117 -20.58 -63.63 4.95
CA LEU A 117 -20.74 -62.58 5.96
C LEU A 117 -19.64 -61.51 5.85
N LEU A 118 -18.37 -61.92 5.74
CA LEU A 118 -17.25 -60.98 5.59
C LEU A 118 -17.35 -60.22 4.28
N LEU A 119 -17.71 -60.89 3.18
CA LEU A 119 -17.90 -60.25 1.90
C LEU A 119 -19.02 -59.18 1.99
N ALA A 120 -20.16 -59.51 2.59
CA ALA A 120 -21.27 -58.56 2.77
C ALA A 120 -20.88 -57.34 3.61
N ILE A 121 -20.16 -57.54 4.72
CA ILE A 121 -19.65 -56.44 5.55
C ILE A 121 -18.69 -55.55 4.76
N SER A 122 -17.75 -56.14 4.02
CA SER A 122 -16.83 -55.37 3.18
C SER A 122 -17.54 -54.57 2.08
N PHE A 123 -18.61 -55.12 1.48
CA PHE A 123 -19.44 -54.38 0.53
C PHE A 123 -20.09 -53.16 1.18
N ILE A 124 -20.68 -53.33 2.36
CA ILE A 124 -21.34 -52.23 3.08
C ILE A 124 -20.31 -51.14 3.39
N VAL A 125 -19.14 -51.51 3.92
CA VAL A 125 -18.06 -50.57 4.27
C VAL A 125 -17.52 -49.83 3.04
N LEU A 126 -17.30 -50.52 1.93
CA LEU A 126 -16.81 -49.89 0.70
C LEU A 126 -17.85 -48.92 0.12
N ILE A 127 -19.12 -49.31 0.07
CA ILE A 127 -20.18 -48.46 -0.46
C ILE A 127 -20.36 -47.21 0.41
N THR A 128 -20.36 -47.34 1.74
CA THR A 128 -20.49 -46.18 2.63
C THR A 128 -19.27 -45.26 2.56
N TYR A 129 -18.06 -45.82 2.50
CA TYR A 129 -16.81 -45.06 2.36
C TYR A 129 -16.79 -44.24 1.08
N TYR A 130 -17.00 -44.88 -0.08
CA TYR A 130 -16.95 -44.20 -1.38
C TYR A 130 -18.13 -43.23 -1.58
N SER A 131 -19.31 -43.54 -1.02
CA SER A 131 -20.45 -42.61 -1.04
C SER A 131 -20.18 -41.32 -0.26
N MET A 132 -19.22 -41.31 0.66
CA MET A 132 -18.83 -40.13 1.44
C MET A 132 -17.60 -39.41 0.91
N GLU A 133 -16.90 -39.99 -0.08
CA GLU A 133 -15.74 -39.38 -0.68
C GLU A 133 -16.14 -38.12 -1.46
N ARG A 134 -15.43 -37.03 -1.17
CA ARG A 134 -15.60 -35.74 -1.85
C ARG A 134 -14.30 -35.36 -2.53
N VAL A 135 -14.42 -34.75 -3.70
CA VAL A 135 -13.28 -34.31 -4.50
C VAL A 135 -13.32 -32.79 -4.62
N MET A 136 -12.17 -32.14 -4.46
CA MET A 136 -12.02 -30.72 -4.77
C MET A 136 -11.83 -30.57 -6.27
N THR A 137 -12.68 -29.77 -6.91
CA THR A 137 -12.56 -29.43 -8.33
C THR A 137 -12.25 -27.95 -8.46
N SER A 138 -11.34 -27.59 -9.39
CA SER A 138 -11.00 -26.19 -9.71
C SER A 138 -11.77 -25.74 -10.94
N HIS A 139 -12.35 -24.54 -10.88
CA HIS A 139 -12.94 -23.83 -12.01
C HIS A 139 -11.98 -22.71 -12.42
N GLN A 140 -11.76 -22.54 -13.72
CA GLN A 140 -10.84 -21.53 -14.27
C GLN A 140 -11.53 -20.70 -15.34
N ILE A 141 -11.32 -19.38 -15.29
CA ILE A 141 -11.83 -18.39 -16.24
C ILE A 141 -10.64 -17.61 -16.76
N LYS A 142 -10.36 -17.72 -18.06
CA LYS A 142 -9.23 -17.05 -18.70
C LYS A 142 -9.59 -15.62 -19.05
N SER A 143 -8.66 -14.69 -18.82
CA SER A 143 -8.78 -13.26 -19.16
C SER A 143 -10.17 -12.69 -18.84
N PRO A 144 -10.57 -12.71 -17.56
CA PRO A 144 -11.89 -12.23 -17.15
C PRO A 144 -12.04 -10.74 -17.51
N THR A 145 -13.26 -10.35 -17.87
CA THR A 145 -13.63 -8.93 -17.96
C THR A 145 -13.80 -8.33 -16.56
N PHE A 146 -13.74 -7.00 -16.46
CA PHE A 146 -13.92 -6.31 -15.17
C PHE A 146 -15.25 -6.70 -14.48
N GLU A 147 -16.36 -6.70 -15.22
CA GLU A 147 -17.68 -7.09 -14.68
C GLU A 147 -17.70 -8.53 -14.18
N GLN A 148 -17.13 -9.46 -14.94
CA GLN A 148 -17.01 -10.87 -14.54
C GLN A 148 -16.19 -11.02 -13.27
N PHE A 149 -15.07 -10.31 -13.16
CA PHE A 149 -14.25 -10.34 -11.97
C PHE A 149 -15.00 -9.80 -10.74
N ILE A 150 -15.70 -8.66 -10.85
CA ILE A 150 -16.51 -8.12 -9.75
C ILE A 150 -17.54 -9.14 -9.28
N GLN A 151 -18.25 -9.78 -10.22
CA GLN A 151 -19.23 -10.81 -9.89
C GLN A 151 -18.58 -11.99 -9.17
N LEU A 152 -17.46 -12.51 -9.70
CA LEU A 152 -16.72 -13.62 -9.08
C LEU A 152 -16.19 -13.26 -7.70
N GLN A 153 -15.71 -12.04 -7.50
CA GLN A 153 -15.20 -11.56 -6.22
C GLN A 153 -16.31 -11.53 -5.16
N ILE A 154 -17.55 -11.16 -5.55
CA ILE A 154 -18.72 -11.18 -4.66
C ILE A 154 -19.13 -12.63 -4.36
N GLU A 155 -19.25 -13.47 -5.40
CA GLU A 155 -19.70 -14.86 -5.26
C GLU A 155 -18.70 -15.74 -4.50
N GLN A 156 -17.40 -15.49 -4.66
CA GLN A 156 -16.31 -16.28 -4.11
C GLN A 156 -15.59 -15.58 -2.94
N TYR A 157 -16.17 -14.53 -2.37
CA TYR A 157 -15.54 -13.72 -1.31
C TYR A 157 -15.03 -14.55 -0.13
N SER A 158 -15.77 -15.59 0.27
CA SER A 158 -15.40 -16.48 1.39
C SER A 158 -14.58 -17.71 0.96
N ASN A 159 -14.22 -17.83 -0.31
CA ASN A 159 -13.48 -18.98 -0.84
C ASN A 159 -11.97 -18.75 -0.73
N PRO A 160 -11.24 -19.48 0.14
CA PRO A 160 -9.81 -19.27 0.34
C PRO A 160 -8.96 -19.67 -0.88
N SER A 161 -9.55 -20.37 -1.85
CA SER A 161 -8.88 -20.77 -3.08
C SER A 161 -9.16 -19.85 -4.27
N PHE A 162 -9.97 -18.80 -4.08
CA PHE A 162 -10.20 -17.79 -5.11
C PHE A 162 -8.93 -16.97 -5.34
N SER A 163 -8.46 -16.93 -6.59
CA SER A 163 -7.23 -16.24 -6.95
C SER A 163 -7.27 -15.77 -8.40
N CYS A 164 -6.83 -14.54 -8.63
CA CYS A 164 -6.74 -13.91 -9.94
C CYS A 164 -5.35 -13.26 -10.09
N PRO A 165 -4.31 -13.98 -10.54
CA PRO A 165 -2.98 -13.41 -10.77
C PRO A 165 -2.98 -12.29 -11.82
N CYS A 166 -2.32 -11.17 -11.52
CA CYS A 166 -2.11 -10.07 -12.46
C CYS A 166 -1.03 -10.43 -13.48
N SER A 167 -1.14 -9.93 -14.72
CA SER A 167 -0.02 -9.98 -15.67
C SER A 167 1.06 -8.96 -15.35
N THR A 168 0.67 -7.84 -14.75
CA THR A 168 1.55 -6.72 -14.40
C THR A 168 1.72 -6.68 -12.89
N LEU A 169 2.96 -6.82 -12.41
CA LEU A 169 3.26 -6.87 -10.97
C LEU A 169 3.46 -5.49 -10.34
N ALA A 170 3.88 -4.50 -11.13
CA ALA A 170 4.15 -3.14 -10.70
C ALA A 170 3.33 -2.18 -11.54
N ILE A 171 2.34 -1.54 -10.94
CA ILE A 171 1.41 -0.63 -11.61
C ILE A 171 1.73 0.78 -11.15
N ALA A 172 2.18 1.65 -12.07
CA ALA A 172 2.48 3.04 -11.76
C ALA A 172 1.26 3.76 -11.18
N HIS A 173 1.46 4.54 -10.12
CA HIS A 173 0.38 5.22 -9.40
C HIS A 173 -0.40 6.18 -10.30
N GLU A 174 0.28 6.89 -11.21
CA GLU A 174 -0.34 7.80 -12.19
C GLU A 174 -1.45 7.15 -13.04
N LYS A 175 -1.45 5.81 -13.17
CA LYS A 175 -2.43 5.10 -14.00
C LYS A 175 -3.80 4.97 -13.36
N PHE A 176 -3.88 5.05 -12.04
CA PHE A 176 -5.14 4.77 -11.32
C PHE A 176 -5.38 5.68 -10.10
N ILE A 177 -4.43 6.53 -9.75
CA ILE A 177 -4.57 7.52 -8.68
C ILE A 177 -4.55 8.91 -9.30
N GLN A 178 -5.44 9.78 -8.84
CA GLN A 178 -5.40 11.20 -9.13
C GLN A 178 -5.41 11.98 -7.82
N ILE A 179 -4.39 12.80 -7.61
CA ILE A 179 -4.27 13.71 -6.47
C ILE A 179 -4.38 15.13 -7.01
N LYS A 180 -5.28 15.92 -6.42
CA LYS A 180 -5.42 17.36 -6.67
C LYS A 180 -5.36 18.11 -5.36
N TYR A 181 -5.11 19.40 -5.43
CA TYR A 181 -5.02 20.27 -4.27
C TYR A 181 -5.58 21.66 -4.60
N ASP A 182 -6.07 22.34 -3.57
CA ASP A 182 -6.42 23.76 -3.64
C ASP A 182 -5.41 24.55 -2.80
N LEU A 183 -4.80 25.57 -3.38
CA LEU A 183 -3.92 26.48 -2.65
C LEU A 183 -4.73 27.52 -1.86
N HIS A 184 -4.08 28.07 -0.83
CA HIS A 184 -4.63 29.11 0.03
C HIS A 184 -5.05 30.33 -0.80
N PRO A 185 -6.19 30.99 -0.49
CA PRO A 185 -6.74 32.05 -1.33
C PRO A 185 -5.84 33.27 -1.52
N PHE A 186 -4.77 33.40 -0.75
CA PHE A 186 -3.75 34.41 -0.97
C PHE A 186 -2.95 34.14 -2.26
N CYS A 187 -2.64 32.88 -2.58
CA CYS A 187 -1.72 32.49 -3.65
C CYS A 187 -2.21 32.76 -5.07
N TRP A 188 -3.50 33.06 -5.25
CA TRP A 188 -4.11 33.48 -6.53
C TRP A 188 -4.69 34.90 -6.48
N SER A 189 -4.43 35.63 -5.39
CA SER A 189 -5.03 36.95 -5.16
C SER A 189 -4.24 38.06 -5.83
N GLU A 190 -4.79 39.27 -5.90
CA GLU A 190 -4.04 40.43 -6.38
C GLU A 190 -2.85 40.77 -5.46
N PHE A 191 -2.85 40.30 -4.20
CA PHE A 191 -1.80 40.54 -3.22
C PHE A 191 -0.44 39.91 -3.57
N ILE A 192 -0.40 38.94 -4.50
CA ILE A 192 0.85 38.35 -5.01
C ILE A 192 1.42 39.10 -6.23
N SER A 193 0.65 40.03 -6.82
CA SER A 193 1.09 40.79 -7.99
C SER A 193 2.03 41.94 -7.59
N LYS A 194 3.02 42.27 -8.44
CA LYS A 194 4.01 43.33 -8.19
C LYS A 194 3.44 44.77 -8.18
N GLY A 195 2.12 44.96 -8.15
CA GLY A 195 1.49 46.28 -8.34
C GLY A 195 0.35 46.63 -7.39
N TRP A 196 -0.13 45.73 -6.52
CA TRP A 196 -1.33 46.04 -5.73
C TRP A 196 -1.10 47.14 -4.68
N TYR A 197 0.15 47.36 -4.26
CA TYR A 197 0.58 48.47 -3.41
C TYR A 197 1.73 49.28 -4.04
N PHE A 198 2.25 48.88 -5.21
CA PHE A 198 3.43 49.51 -5.80
C PHE A 198 3.08 50.66 -6.75
N TYR A 199 3.86 51.71 -6.59
CA TYR A 199 3.70 53.04 -7.11
C TYR A 199 4.86 53.30 -8.09
N ASP A 200 4.63 53.13 -9.40
CA ASP A 200 5.67 53.29 -10.43
C ASP A 200 5.61 54.64 -11.20
N ASP A 201 4.60 55.49 -10.96
CA ASP A 201 4.26 56.63 -11.85
C ASP A 201 4.15 58.02 -11.15
N ILE A 202 5.13 58.44 -10.33
CA ILE A 202 5.33 59.89 -10.10
C ILE A 202 6.26 60.39 -11.19
N ASN A 203 5.91 61.50 -11.82
CA ASN A 203 6.89 62.33 -12.51
C ASN A 203 7.64 63.16 -11.45
N TRP A 204 8.84 62.73 -11.06
CA TRP A 204 9.70 63.36 -10.03
C TRP A 204 10.35 64.67 -10.52
N TYR A 205 9.60 65.55 -11.18
CA TYR A 205 10.19 66.74 -11.81
C TYR A 205 10.32 67.96 -10.92
N ASN A 206 9.76 68.00 -9.72
CA ASN A 206 9.90 69.18 -8.87
C ASN A 206 9.98 68.81 -7.40
N GLU A 207 11.20 68.90 -6.89
CA GLU A 207 11.64 69.34 -5.55
C GLU A 207 12.85 68.51 -5.13
N ASN A 208 13.79 69.15 -4.44
CA ASN A 208 15.10 68.64 -4.06
C ASN A 208 15.02 67.39 -3.15
N TYR A 209 14.63 66.25 -3.71
CA TYR A 209 14.63 64.97 -3.03
C TYR A 209 15.92 64.24 -3.36
N TYR A 210 16.67 63.98 -2.29
CA TYR A 210 18.00 63.41 -2.30
C TYR A 210 18.08 62.10 -3.09
N THR A 211 19.26 61.86 -3.67
CA THR A 211 19.75 60.61 -4.31
C THR A 211 19.65 59.32 -3.46
N TYR A 212 18.97 59.34 -2.31
CA TYR A 212 18.80 58.25 -1.34
C TYR A 212 17.48 57.46 -1.53
N ASP A 213 16.83 57.57 -2.68
CA ASP A 213 15.53 56.97 -2.95
C ASP A 213 15.66 55.50 -3.41
N PHE A 214 15.10 54.57 -2.62
CA PHE A 214 15.06 53.13 -2.91
C PHE A 214 14.45 52.80 -4.29
N ARG A 215 13.57 53.66 -4.82
CA ARG A 215 12.94 53.48 -6.14
C ARG A 215 13.93 53.59 -7.31
N ILE A 216 15.06 54.29 -7.11
CA ILE A 216 16.17 54.39 -8.08
C ILE A 216 17.15 53.20 -7.90
N LEU A 217 17.30 52.71 -6.68
CA LEU A 217 18.24 51.64 -6.30
C LEU A 217 17.67 50.22 -6.51
N LYS A 218 16.35 50.08 -6.72
CA LYS A 218 15.68 48.80 -7.02
C LYS A 218 16.34 48.03 -8.17
N ARG A 219 16.90 48.73 -9.16
CA ARG A 219 17.59 48.11 -10.29
C ARG A 219 18.89 47.40 -9.89
N LEU A 220 19.62 47.94 -8.91
CA LEU A 220 20.81 47.31 -8.33
C LEU A 220 20.42 46.18 -7.36
N PHE A 221 19.33 46.35 -6.61
CA PHE A 221 18.78 45.33 -5.72
C PHE A 221 18.28 44.08 -6.46
N PHE A 222 17.60 44.27 -7.61
CA PHE A 222 17.20 43.15 -8.46
C PHE A 222 18.38 42.56 -9.24
N ALA A 223 19.44 43.32 -9.53
CA ALA A 223 20.68 42.78 -10.10
C ALA A 223 21.44 41.92 -9.08
N SER A 224 21.43 42.29 -7.79
CA SER A 224 22.01 41.48 -6.71
C SER A 224 21.13 40.29 -6.34
N LEU A 225 19.79 40.40 -6.34
CA LEU A 225 18.87 39.26 -6.25
C LEU A 225 18.99 38.31 -7.45
N TYR A 226 19.16 38.82 -8.67
CA TYR A 226 19.47 38.00 -9.85
C TYR A 226 20.81 37.28 -9.69
N SER A 227 21.82 37.96 -9.16
CA SER A 227 23.10 37.35 -8.80
C SER A 227 22.95 36.34 -7.64
N PHE A 228 22.03 36.56 -6.70
CA PHE A 228 21.75 35.66 -5.58
C PHE A 228 20.99 34.42 -6.02
N CYS A 229 19.96 34.57 -6.87
CA CYS A 229 19.26 33.46 -7.51
C CYS A 229 20.18 32.68 -8.45
N GLY A 230 21.10 33.37 -9.16
CA GLY A 230 22.18 32.75 -9.92
C GLY A 230 23.12 31.95 -9.02
N VAL A 231 23.52 32.51 -7.88
CA VAL A 231 24.34 31.82 -6.87
C VAL A 231 23.56 30.71 -6.16
N SER A 232 22.25 30.80 -5.98
CA SER A 232 21.41 29.73 -5.40
C SER A 232 21.17 28.59 -6.39
N TYR A 233 20.99 28.91 -7.68
CA TYR A 233 20.94 27.93 -8.76
C TYR A 233 22.30 27.25 -8.94
N ASP A 234 23.38 28.04 -8.98
CA ASP A 234 24.75 27.54 -8.96
C ASP A 234 25.04 26.80 -7.66
N HIS A 235 24.45 27.15 -6.51
CA HIS A 235 24.59 26.44 -5.25
C HIS A 235 23.87 25.10 -5.27
N ILE A 236 22.71 24.96 -5.90
CA ILE A 236 22.05 23.67 -6.10
C ILE A 236 22.90 22.79 -7.03
N GLN A 237 23.43 23.36 -8.11
CA GLN A 237 24.34 22.66 -9.03
C GLN A 237 25.69 22.31 -8.37
N LEU A 238 26.27 23.23 -7.61
CA LEU A 238 27.51 23.05 -6.85
C LEU A 238 27.32 22.13 -5.66
N SER A 239 26.12 22.04 -5.06
CA SER A 239 25.79 21.06 -4.02
C SER A 239 25.68 19.66 -4.61
N LEU A 240 25.16 19.54 -5.85
CA LEU A 240 25.20 18.30 -6.63
C LEU A 240 26.64 17.87 -6.98
N ILE A 241 27.50 18.83 -7.35
CA ILE A 241 28.91 18.60 -7.67
C ILE A 241 29.73 18.34 -6.39
N ALA A 242 29.45 19.02 -5.28
CA ALA A 242 30.12 18.89 -3.99
C ALA A 242 29.70 17.63 -3.22
N PHE A 243 28.47 17.12 -3.41
CA PHE A 243 28.09 15.78 -2.97
C PHE A 243 28.97 14.70 -3.62
N ASN A 244 29.46 14.95 -4.85
CA ASN A 244 30.42 14.10 -5.55
C ASN A 244 31.90 14.37 -5.21
N SER A 245 32.24 15.46 -4.51
CA SER A 245 33.62 15.77 -4.15
C SER A 245 33.70 16.40 -2.75
N SER A 246 34.06 15.58 -1.77
CA SER A 246 34.31 15.97 -0.38
C SER A 246 35.42 17.01 -0.25
N LEU A 247 35.08 18.29 -0.02
CA LEU A 247 35.77 19.23 0.90
C LEU A 247 35.07 20.59 0.92
N PHE A 248 34.71 21.07 2.12
CA PHE A 248 34.10 22.39 2.36
C PHE A 248 35.17 23.44 2.67
N VAL A 249 35.33 24.47 1.82
CA VAL A 249 35.69 25.87 2.20
C VAL A 249 35.29 26.79 1.04
N ALA A 250 34.43 27.79 1.29
CA ALA A 250 34.31 28.96 0.40
C ALA A 250 34.91 30.17 1.11
N ASN A 251 36.06 30.61 0.60
CA ASN A 251 36.87 31.71 1.13
C ASN A 251 36.79 32.87 0.11
N LYS A 252 35.84 33.80 0.27
CA LYS A 252 35.88 35.10 -0.43
C LYS A 252 34.93 36.12 0.21
N ALA A 253 35.51 37.03 0.99
CA ALA A 253 34.87 38.26 1.42
C ALA A 253 35.08 39.38 0.38
N LEU A 254 34.09 40.25 0.22
CA LEU A 254 34.21 41.50 -0.55
C LEU A 254 35.22 42.44 0.10
N ALA A 255 35.93 43.23 -0.71
CA ALA A 255 36.88 44.23 -0.23
C ALA A 255 36.15 45.32 0.59
N PRO A 256 36.58 45.61 1.84
CA PRO A 256 35.89 46.52 2.75
C PRO A 256 35.60 47.91 2.16
N GLN A 257 36.52 48.45 1.36
CA GLN A 257 36.40 49.80 0.81
C GLN A 257 35.24 49.94 -0.20
N ILE A 258 34.93 48.90 -0.96
CA ILE A 258 33.85 48.91 -1.98
C ILE A 258 32.50 48.77 -1.28
N PHE A 259 32.41 47.93 -0.25
CA PHE A 259 31.21 47.76 0.55
C PHE A 259 30.78 49.06 1.26
N VAL A 260 31.75 49.78 1.83
CA VAL A 260 31.51 51.05 2.56
C VAL A 260 31.11 52.20 1.62
N THR A 261 31.76 52.32 0.46
CA THR A 261 31.47 53.41 -0.50
C THR A 261 30.09 53.28 -1.14
N GLU A 262 29.54 52.06 -1.21
CA GLU A 262 28.18 51.83 -1.67
C GLU A 262 27.15 51.98 -0.55
N MET A 263 27.45 51.64 0.71
CA MET A 263 26.53 51.86 1.84
C MET A 263 26.39 53.34 2.25
N ASP A 264 27.43 54.16 2.18
CA ASP A 264 27.34 55.60 2.51
C ASP A 264 26.44 56.39 1.55
N LYS A 265 26.12 55.82 0.38
CA LYS A 265 25.15 56.37 -0.58
C LYS A 265 23.70 55.98 -0.28
N PHE A 266 23.43 55.19 0.77
CA PHE A 266 22.09 54.67 1.11
C PHE A 266 21.47 55.30 2.37
N VAL A 267 22.22 56.04 3.19
CA VAL A 267 21.73 56.52 4.50
C VAL A 267 21.01 57.88 4.36
N GLY A 268 19.77 57.84 3.86
CA GLY A 268 18.72 58.77 4.27
C GLY A 268 17.99 58.23 5.52
N PRO A 269 17.29 59.05 6.32
CA PRO A 269 16.65 58.62 7.57
C PRO A 269 15.37 57.84 7.28
N LEU A 270 15.48 56.64 6.71
CA LEU A 270 14.34 55.75 6.48
C LEU A 270 14.16 54.87 7.71
N ASN A 271 13.02 55.03 8.38
CA ASN A 271 12.66 54.18 9.50
C ASN A 271 12.35 52.77 8.97
N ASN A 272 13.22 51.80 9.22
CA ASN A 272 13.02 50.41 8.82
C ASN A 272 11.85 49.71 9.55
N ARG A 273 11.21 50.39 10.51
CA ARG A 273 9.94 49.99 11.13
C ARG A 273 8.72 50.47 10.34
N ASP A 274 8.90 51.33 9.34
CA ASP A 274 7.81 51.86 8.51
C ASP A 274 7.37 50.84 7.46
N PHE A 275 6.08 50.53 7.47
CA PHE A 275 5.46 49.58 6.54
C PHE A 275 5.68 49.94 5.08
N ARG A 276 5.77 51.24 4.74
CA ARG A 276 6.00 51.68 3.37
C ARG A 276 7.38 51.29 2.84
N ILE A 277 8.32 50.98 3.73
CA ILE A 277 9.69 50.58 3.38
C ILE A 277 9.80 49.06 3.21
N VAL A 278 9.23 48.30 4.14
CA VAL A 278 9.44 46.84 4.22
C VAL A 278 8.21 46.00 3.84
N GLY A 279 7.04 46.62 3.72
CA GLY A 279 5.78 45.95 3.37
C GLY A 279 5.87 45.21 2.04
N ASP A 280 6.59 45.78 1.07
CA ASP A 280 6.89 45.15 -0.22
C ASP A 280 7.52 43.76 -0.05
N ALA A 281 8.57 43.72 0.76
CA ALA A 281 9.31 42.50 1.02
C ALA A 281 8.45 41.47 1.77
N ILE A 282 7.55 41.90 2.66
CA ILE A 282 6.62 40.98 3.35
C ILE A 282 5.70 40.29 2.34
N PHE A 283 5.03 41.03 1.45
CA PHE A 283 4.12 40.42 0.48
C PHE A 283 4.84 39.60 -0.59
N GLN A 284 6.01 40.05 -1.04
CA GLN A 284 6.88 39.25 -1.91
C GLN A 284 7.35 37.95 -1.24
N THR A 285 7.61 37.98 0.06
CA THR A 285 7.95 36.76 0.83
C THR A 285 6.79 35.77 0.82
N ILE A 286 5.55 36.23 1.07
CA ILE A 286 4.36 35.35 1.01
C ILE A 286 4.12 34.83 -0.41
N ALA A 287 4.32 35.66 -1.44
CA ALA A 287 4.24 35.22 -2.83
C ALA A 287 5.30 34.14 -3.14
N SER A 288 6.50 34.29 -2.60
CA SER A 288 7.58 33.30 -2.73
C SER A 288 7.23 32.00 -2.01
N PHE A 289 6.59 32.06 -0.84
CA PHE A 289 6.06 30.88 -0.17
C PHE A 289 5.07 30.11 -1.04
N CYS A 290 4.11 30.79 -1.68
CA CYS A 290 3.20 30.15 -2.64
C CYS A 290 3.94 29.47 -3.79
N GLN A 291 4.96 30.12 -4.36
CA GLN A 291 5.73 29.58 -5.48
C GLN A 291 6.55 28.36 -5.09
N VAL A 292 7.28 28.42 -3.97
CA VAL A 292 8.13 27.33 -3.50
C VAL A 292 7.28 26.16 -3.02
N SER A 293 6.15 26.40 -2.35
CA SER A 293 5.19 25.34 -2.01
C SER A 293 4.62 24.67 -3.27
N LEU A 294 4.22 25.44 -4.28
CA LEU A 294 3.74 24.90 -5.55
C LEU A 294 4.79 24.03 -6.24
N ALA A 295 6.04 24.48 -6.30
CA ALA A 295 7.14 23.72 -6.85
C ALA A 295 7.35 22.41 -6.09
N ALA A 296 7.43 22.46 -4.76
CA ALA A 296 7.61 21.29 -3.91
C ALA A 296 6.46 20.26 -4.07
N ILE A 297 5.21 20.72 -4.18
CA ILE A 297 4.05 19.84 -4.43
C ILE A 297 4.18 19.16 -5.79
N ASN A 298 4.51 19.92 -6.84
CA ASN A 298 4.61 19.38 -8.19
C ASN A 298 5.77 18.37 -8.32
N ASP A 299 6.91 18.66 -7.70
CA ASP A 299 8.05 17.74 -7.67
C ASP A 299 7.70 16.46 -6.90
N GLY A 300 7.06 16.59 -5.73
CA GLY A 300 6.60 15.44 -4.95
C GLY A 300 5.55 14.59 -5.67
N LEU A 301 4.59 15.21 -6.36
CA LEU A 301 3.60 14.49 -7.18
C LEU A 301 4.27 13.75 -8.34
N LEU A 302 5.25 14.38 -8.99
CA LEU A 302 6.01 13.76 -10.08
C LEU A 302 6.79 12.52 -9.60
N GLU A 303 7.37 12.56 -8.40
CA GLU A 303 8.01 11.40 -7.78
C GLU A 303 6.97 10.32 -7.40
N PHE A 304 5.86 10.71 -6.76
CA PHE A 304 4.79 9.80 -6.38
C PHE A 304 4.23 9.05 -7.59
N ASP A 305 3.97 9.77 -8.68
CA ASP A 305 3.42 9.24 -9.94
C ASP A 305 4.35 8.21 -10.60
N GLN A 306 5.67 8.35 -10.44
CA GLN A 306 6.66 7.39 -10.94
C GLN A 306 6.78 6.13 -10.10
N THR A 307 6.35 6.17 -8.84
CA THR A 307 6.34 4.98 -7.99
C THR A 307 5.20 4.02 -8.38
N SER A 308 5.30 2.76 -7.97
CA SER A 308 4.37 1.71 -8.39
C SER A 308 3.73 0.98 -7.22
N PHE A 309 2.44 0.67 -7.35
CA PHE A 309 1.74 -0.28 -6.51
C PHE A 309 2.11 -1.70 -6.91
N ILE A 310 2.62 -2.48 -5.95
CA ILE A 310 3.14 -3.82 -6.20
C ILE A 310 2.10 -4.85 -5.77
N THR A 311 1.65 -5.69 -6.72
CA THR A 311 0.72 -6.78 -6.42
C THR A 311 0.87 -7.97 -7.37
N VAL A 312 0.75 -9.17 -6.82
CA VAL A 312 0.81 -10.43 -7.58
C VAL A 312 -0.58 -10.87 -8.03
N GLN A 313 -1.62 -10.43 -7.33
CA GLN A 313 -3.01 -10.79 -7.60
C GLN A 313 -3.87 -9.54 -7.64
N THR A 314 -5.02 -9.62 -8.30
CA THR A 314 -5.97 -8.51 -8.34
C THR A 314 -6.47 -8.22 -6.92
N SER A 315 -6.06 -7.07 -6.37
CA SER A 315 -6.45 -6.66 -5.03
C SER A 315 -7.94 -6.33 -5.00
N PRO A 316 -8.69 -6.80 -3.99
CA PRO A 316 -10.05 -6.34 -3.74
C PRO A 316 -10.13 -4.81 -3.67
N LYS A 317 -11.21 -4.21 -4.18
CA LYS A 317 -11.42 -2.75 -4.19
C LYS A 317 -11.14 -2.11 -2.83
N ASP A 318 -11.73 -2.62 -1.77
CA ASP A 318 -11.60 -2.02 -0.43
C ASP A 318 -10.15 -2.07 0.06
N HIS A 319 -9.45 -3.18 -0.21
CA HIS A 319 -8.04 -3.34 0.15
C HIS A 319 -7.12 -2.42 -0.66
N LEU A 320 -7.37 -2.29 -1.97
CA LEU A 320 -6.65 -1.35 -2.82
C LEU A 320 -6.85 0.08 -2.29
N VAL A 321 -8.09 0.48 -2.00
CA VAL A 321 -8.42 1.82 -1.51
C VAL A 321 -7.74 2.08 -0.17
N GLU A 322 -7.79 1.14 0.77
CA GLU A 322 -7.15 1.26 2.08
C GLU A 322 -5.63 1.42 1.97
N GLN A 323 -4.96 0.53 1.24
CA GLN A 323 -3.50 0.59 1.07
C GLN A 323 -3.08 1.86 0.32
N THR A 324 -3.82 2.22 -0.73
CA THR A 324 -3.51 3.39 -1.54
C THR A 324 -3.74 4.68 -0.75
N GLN A 325 -4.80 4.77 0.05
CA GLN A 325 -5.03 5.94 0.89
C GLN A 325 -3.93 6.09 1.94
N ALA A 326 -3.48 4.99 2.56
CA ALA A 326 -2.35 5.03 3.49
C ALA A 326 -1.05 5.51 2.81
N LEU A 327 -0.81 5.14 1.54
CA LEU A 327 0.33 5.65 0.76
C LEU A 327 0.20 7.15 0.47
N ILE A 328 -0.99 7.61 0.13
CA ILE A 328 -1.25 9.04 -0.12
C ILE A 328 -1.08 9.86 1.18
N ASP A 329 -1.60 9.37 2.30
CA ASP A 329 -1.47 10.04 3.60
C ASP A 329 0.00 10.12 4.03
N LEU A 330 0.79 9.06 3.77
CA LEU A 330 2.23 9.06 3.99
C LEU A 330 2.93 10.08 3.08
N PHE A 331 2.61 10.12 1.79
CA PHE A 331 3.15 11.09 0.85
C PHE A 331 2.90 12.53 1.32
N ILE A 332 1.66 12.87 1.70
CA ILE A 332 1.30 14.20 2.18
C ILE A 332 2.09 14.55 3.44
N SER A 333 2.11 13.67 4.44
CA SER A 333 2.83 13.88 5.69
C SER A 333 4.33 14.06 5.50
N THR A 334 4.95 13.21 4.68
CA THR A 334 6.38 13.30 4.38
C THR A 334 6.71 14.59 3.63
N SER A 335 5.90 14.98 2.64
CA SER A 335 6.10 16.22 1.87
C SER A 335 6.05 17.46 2.76
N GLU A 336 5.08 17.53 3.68
CA GLU A 336 4.98 18.62 4.66
C GLU A 336 6.23 18.69 5.56
N ASN A 337 6.69 17.53 6.06
CA ASN A 337 7.84 17.45 6.96
C ASN A 337 9.16 17.82 6.26
N GLU A 338 9.38 17.36 5.02
CA GLU A 338 10.57 17.69 4.23
C GLU A 338 10.61 19.17 3.87
N PHE A 339 9.45 19.73 3.49
CA PHE A 339 9.32 21.16 3.22
C PHE A 339 9.66 22.01 4.45
N ILE A 340 9.13 21.64 5.62
CA ILE A 340 9.43 22.35 6.87
C ILE A 340 10.87 22.16 7.33
N SER A 341 11.44 20.98 7.16
CA SER A 341 12.85 20.73 7.47
C SER A 341 13.76 21.62 6.60
N SER A 342 13.43 21.74 5.31
CA SER A 342 14.15 22.63 4.39
C SER A 342 14.05 24.10 4.81
N LEU A 343 12.87 24.56 5.19
CA LEU A 343 12.65 25.92 5.71
C LEU A 343 13.47 26.17 6.99
N GLN A 344 13.51 25.21 7.92
CA GLN A 344 14.29 25.32 9.16
C GLN A 344 15.79 25.45 8.87
N ILE A 345 16.33 24.61 8.00
CA ILE A 345 17.75 24.67 7.60
C ILE A 345 18.08 26.05 7.03
N ILE A 346 17.24 26.60 6.16
CA ILE A 346 17.44 27.94 5.60
C ILE A 346 17.46 29.02 6.69
N ARG A 347 16.54 28.95 7.65
CA ARG A 347 16.44 29.93 8.75
C ARG A 347 17.65 29.85 9.69
N ASP A 348 18.03 28.64 10.09
CA ASP A 348 19.16 28.39 11.01
C ASP A 348 20.50 28.77 10.36
N THR A 349 20.70 28.42 9.08
CA THR A 349 21.91 28.78 8.34
C THR A 349 21.99 30.28 8.06
N THR A 350 20.86 30.94 7.77
CA THR A 350 20.80 32.40 7.60
C THR A 350 21.26 33.12 8.87
N HIS A 351 20.77 32.68 10.02
CA HIS A 351 21.16 33.24 11.32
C HIS A 351 22.61 32.91 11.70
N ALA A 352 23.03 31.66 11.56
CA ALA A 352 24.39 31.22 11.92
C ALA A 352 25.49 31.92 11.11
N ASN A 353 25.20 32.32 9.87
CA ASN A 353 26.12 33.09 9.03
C ASN A 353 26.01 34.61 9.23
N VAL A 354 25.12 35.09 10.12
CA VAL A 354 24.90 36.51 10.43
C VAL A 354 24.68 37.33 9.16
N LEU A 355 23.84 36.81 8.25
CA LEU A 355 23.57 37.48 6.98
C LEU A 355 22.84 38.80 7.23
N LEU A 356 23.37 39.90 6.69
CA LEU A 356 22.78 41.23 6.86
C LEU A 356 21.52 41.37 5.99
N SER A 357 20.40 41.76 6.61
CA SER A 357 19.19 42.17 5.88
C SER A 357 19.47 43.43 5.07
N GLY A 358 19.03 43.45 3.80
CA GLY A 358 19.11 44.62 2.92
C GLY A 358 18.28 45.83 3.40
N PHE A 359 17.38 45.63 4.36
CA PHE A 359 16.60 46.69 5.01
C PHE A 359 17.18 47.11 6.37
N GLU A 360 18.39 46.64 6.71
CA GLU A 360 19.05 46.87 8.00
C GLU A 360 18.19 46.49 9.21
N THR A 361 17.30 45.51 9.05
CA THR A 361 16.40 45.02 10.10
C THR A 361 17.12 44.07 11.07
N THR A 362 18.23 43.47 10.64
CA THR A 362 19.03 42.56 11.48
C THR A 362 20.09 43.32 12.28
N MET A 363 20.84 44.18 11.60
CA MET A 363 21.91 45.00 12.18
C MET A 363 21.95 46.35 11.47
N SER A 364 22.34 47.41 12.18
CA SER A 364 22.70 48.70 11.58
C SER A 364 24.21 48.91 11.60
N THR A 365 24.68 49.61 10.58
CA THR A 365 26.06 50.11 10.56
C THR A 365 26.08 51.50 11.21
N GLU A 366 26.96 51.68 12.20
CA GLU A 366 27.18 52.97 12.84
C GLU A 366 28.64 53.37 12.73
N PHE A 367 28.89 54.60 12.28
CA PHE A 367 30.19 55.21 12.42
C PHE A 367 30.37 55.66 13.86
N ARG A 368 31.26 54.99 14.59
CA ARG A 368 31.62 55.41 15.95
C ARG A 368 32.91 56.20 15.92
N ILE A 369 32.90 57.33 16.60
CA ILE A 369 34.08 58.14 16.89
C ILE A 369 34.29 58.08 18.40
N PRO A 370 34.97 57.05 18.94
CA PRO A 370 35.42 57.10 20.31
C PRO A 370 36.64 58.03 20.37
N ASP A 371 36.49 59.12 21.11
CA ASP A 371 37.58 59.92 21.64
C ASP A 371 38.64 60.44 20.64
N GLY A 372 38.30 60.57 19.36
CA GLY A 372 39.00 61.45 18.41
C GLY A 372 40.23 60.89 17.68
N TRP A 373 40.55 59.59 17.73
CA TRP A 373 41.79 59.07 17.12
C TRP A 373 41.64 57.89 16.14
N SER A 374 40.47 57.28 15.98
CA SER A 374 40.25 56.32 14.88
C SER A 374 38.78 56.17 14.50
N ASN A 375 38.52 56.17 13.19
CA ASN A 375 37.22 55.84 12.63
C ASN A 375 37.12 54.32 12.52
N TYR A 376 36.13 53.71 13.16
CA TYR A 376 35.76 52.33 12.84
C TYR A 376 34.25 52.24 12.60
N ILE A 377 33.88 51.27 11.76
CA ILE A 377 32.49 50.95 11.48
C ILE A 377 32.06 49.91 12.51
N GLY A 378 31.15 50.30 13.39
CA GLY A 378 30.50 49.39 14.33
C GLY A 378 29.28 48.77 13.67
N ILE A 379 29.14 47.45 13.75
CA ILE A 379 27.90 46.77 13.38
C ILE A 379 27.16 46.48 14.67
N ILE A 380 25.91 46.96 14.78
CA ILE A 380 25.12 46.85 15.99
C ILE A 380 23.85 46.05 15.68
N PRO A 381 23.57 44.98 16.42
CA PRO A 381 22.33 44.23 16.25
C PRO A 381 21.13 45.10 16.59
N LYS A 382 20.08 45.01 15.77
CA LYS A 382 18.80 45.63 16.06
C LYS A 382 18.13 44.92 17.22
N THR A 383 17.31 45.67 17.95
CA THR A 383 16.47 45.16 19.02
C THR A 383 15.00 45.43 18.74
N TYR A 384 14.17 44.45 19.06
CA TYR A 384 12.72 44.48 18.89
C TYR A 384 12.03 44.18 20.21
N ASN A 385 10.92 44.88 20.49
CA ASN A 385 10.40 44.98 21.85
C ASN A 385 9.06 44.25 21.99
N MET A 386 9.08 42.91 22.03
CA MET A 386 7.86 42.13 22.26
C MET A 386 7.65 41.76 23.74
N THR A 387 8.70 41.54 24.55
CA THR A 387 8.54 41.19 26.00
C THR A 387 9.75 41.50 26.90
N SER A 388 10.90 41.82 26.32
CA SER A 388 12.13 42.35 26.92
C SER A 388 13.02 42.68 25.70
N SER A 389 14.09 43.45 25.83
CA SER A 389 14.92 43.86 24.69
C SER A 389 15.49 42.64 23.92
N CYS A 390 14.73 42.14 22.94
CA CYS A 390 15.08 40.98 22.13
C CYS A 390 16.06 41.46 21.06
N SER A 391 17.27 40.89 21.04
CA SER A 391 18.35 41.30 20.15
C SER A 391 18.54 40.29 19.04
N CYS A 392 18.64 40.77 17.80
CA CYS A 392 18.90 39.96 16.61
C CYS A 392 20.25 39.24 16.60
N TYR A 393 21.13 39.57 17.54
CA TYR A 393 22.36 38.83 17.77
C TYR A 393 22.13 37.51 18.50
N ASN A 394 21.15 37.47 19.41
CA ASN A 394 20.89 36.30 20.25
C ASN A 394 19.75 35.45 19.71
N ASP A 395 18.73 36.09 19.13
CA ASP A 395 17.52 35.43 18.67
C ASP A 395 17.08 36.02 17.32
N PRO A 396 17.09 35.23 16.23
CA PRO A 396 16.66 35.70 14.92
C PRO A 396 15.14 35.91 14.83
N THR A 397 14.38 35.37 15.78
CA THR A 397 12.92 35.39 15.78
C THR A 397 12.35 36.63 16.47
N CYS A 398 13.20 37.58 16.89
CA CYS A 398 12.74 38.83 17.48
C CYS A 398 11.89 39.63 16.48
N ILE A 399 10.71 40.04 16.93
CA ILE A 399 9.73 40.82 16.15
C ILE A 399 9.05 41.89 17.01
N GLU A 400 8.39 42.84 16.36
CA GLU A 400 7.42 43.75 16.96
C GLU A 400 6.34 44.15 15.92
N PRO A 401 5.18 44.68 16.35
CA PRO A 401 4.15 45.13 15.43
C PRO A 401 4.67 46.23 14.50
N ILE A 402 4.43 46.08 13.19
CA ILE A 402 4.86 47.07 12.20
C ILE A 402 3.84 48.22 12.10
N GLY A 403 4.29 49.42 11.73
CA GLY A 403 3.42 50.58 11.61
C GLY A 403 3.81 51.57 10.50
N LEU A 404 3.00 52.60 10.34
CA LEU A 404 3.28 53.79 9.55
C LEU A 404 3.84 54.85 10.48
N TYR A 405 4.91 55.53 10.06
CA TYR A 405 5.56 56.57 10.84
C TYR A 405 5.55 57.91 10.09
N THR A 406 5.69 59.03 10.79
CA THR A 406 5.88 60.31 10.11
C THR A 406 7.24 60.35 9.43
N LEU A 407 7.32 60.94 8.23
CA LEU A 407 8.59 61.17 7.51
C LEU A 407 9.41 62.33 8.11
N SER A 408 9.18 62.63 9.39
CA SER A 408 9.83 63.71 10.14
C SER A 408 11.04 63.16 10.91
N PRO A 409 12.03 63.99 11.29
CA PRO A 409 13.20 63.52 12.06
C PRO A 409 12.85 62.78 13.35
N ASN A 410 11.65 63.03 13.90
CA ASN A 410 11.17 62.41 15.14
C ASN A 410 10.55 61.02 14.94
N ASN A 411 10.29 60.57 13.69
CA ASN A 411 9.74 59.26 13.34
C ASN A 411 8.61 58.81 14.29
N THR A 412 7.56 59.61 14.42
CA THR A 412 6.43 59.31 15.31
C THR A 412 5.49 58.28 14.69
N LEU A 413 5.05 57.30 15.48
CA LEU A 413 4.10 56.27 15.04
C LEU A 413 2.72 56.89 14.75
N ILE A 414 2.20 56.65 13.54
CA ILE A 414 0.87 57.10 13.07
C ILE A 414 -0.16 56.00 13.25
N TYR A 415 0.16 54.78 12.83
CA TYR A 415 -0.79 53.67 12.77
C TYR A 415 -0.07 52.33 12.77
N LEU A 416 -0.54 51.35 13.55
CA LEU A 416 -0.04 49.98 13.51
C LEU A 416 -0.80 49.17 12.48
N ILE A 417 -0.11 48.34 11.69
CA ILE A 417 -0.72 47.48 10.69
C ILE A 417 -1.19 46.20 11.39
N PRO A 418 -2.51 45.96 11.48
CA PRO A 418 -3.04 44.80 12.20
C PRO A 418 -2.61 43.49 11.55
N GLY A 419 -2.07 42.58 12.38
CA GLY A 419 -1.68 41.23 11.96
C GLY A 419 -0.31 41.15 11.30
N PHE A 420 0.39 42.27 11.09
CA PHE A 420 1.72 42.30 10.48
C PHE A 420 2.81 42.69 11.47
N PHE A 421 4.00 42.15 11.26
CA PHE A 421 5.17 42.37 12.11
C PHE A 421 6.39 42.79 11.30
N ILE A 422 7.35 43.37 12.00
CA ILE A 422 8.73 43.57 11.55
C ILE A 422 9.66 42.88 12.54
N GLY A 423 10.83 42.44 12.10
CA GLY A 423 11.78 41.73 12.95
C GLY A 423 13.13 41.57 12.28
N CYS A 424 14.01 40.78 12.90
CA CYS A 424 15.39 40.63 12.44
C CYS A 424 15.51 40.26 10.97
N TYR A 425 14.68 39.32 10.53
CA TYR A 425 14.54 38.94 9.13
C TYR A 425 13.09 39.10 8.68
N ILE A 426 12.89 39.56 7.45
CA ILE A 426 11.55 39.69 6.86
C ILE A 426 10.82 38.35 6.84
N VAL A 427 11.53 37.24 6.60
CA VAL A 427 10.98 35.89 6.66
C VAL A 427 10.40 35.59 8.04
N GLU A 428 11.14 35.85 9.13
CA GLU A 428 10.69 35.60 10.51
C GLU A 428 9.46 36.44 10.86
N ALA A 429 9.50 37.72 10.49
CA ALA A 429 8.38 38.64 10.69
C ALA A 429 7.12 38.21 9.90
N THR A 430 7.32 37.75 8.66
CA THR A 430 6.23 37.26 7.80
C THR A 430 5.62 35.98 8.38
N LEU A 431 6.44 35.02 8.80
CA LEU A 431 5.97 33.76 9.40
C LEU A 431 5.09 33.97 10.65
N LYS A 432 5.38 35.03 11.42
CA LYS A 432 4.63 35.40 12.62
C LYS A 432 3.41 36.27 12.34
N SER A 433 3.36 36.89 11.16
CA SER A 433 2.21 37.67 10.68
C SER A 433 1.02 36.76 10.36
N ASN A 434 -0.16 37.35 10.24
CA ASN A 434 -1.39 36.68 9.79
C ASN A 434 -2.10 37.55 8.74
N LEU A 435 -3.02 36.93 8.00
CA LEU A 435 -3.68 37.56 6.85
C LEU A 435 -5.06 38.13 7.19
N ALA A 436 -5.46 38.17 8.46
CA ALA A 436 -6.82 38.51 8.89
C ALA A 436 -7.33 39.83 8.31
N SER A 437 -6.47 40.85 8.29
CA SER A 437 -6.78 42.18 7.78
C SER A 437 -7.09 42.21 6.28
N LEU A 438 -6.53 41.29 5.49
CA LEU A 438 -6.73 41.22 4.04
C LEU A 438 -8.11 40.67 3.64
N TYR A 439 -8.88 40.13 4.58
CA TYR A 439 -10.25 39.66 4.35
C TYR A 439 -11.32 40.76 4.58
N ASN A 440 -10.90 41.96 4.98
CA ASN A 440 -11.79 43.07 5.28
C ASN A 440 -11.59 44.23 4.28
N GLN A 441 -12.58 44.45 3.41
CA GLN A 441 -12.51 45.50 2.39
C GLN A 441 -12.41 46.90 3.00
N THR A 442 -13.13 47.18 4.09
CA THR A 442 -13.06 48.47 4.79
C THR A 442 -11.65 48.74 5.28
N TRP A 443 -10.98 47.71 5.82
CA TRP A 443 -9.60 47.84 6.27
C TRP A 443 -8.65 48.14 5.10
N ILE A 444 -8.80 47.44 3.96
CA ILE A 444 -7.99 47.69 2.76
C ILE A 444 -8.17 49.12 2.25
N ASP A 445 -9.41 49.61 2.22
CA ASP A 445 -9.73 50.96 1.77
C ASP A 445 -9.13 52.03 2.70
N GLU A 446 -9.20 51.83 4.02
CA GLU A 446 -8.56 52.69 5.01
C GLU A 446 -7.03 52.65 4.93
N PHE A 447 -6.47 51.45 4.82
CA PHE A 447 -5.04 51.22 4.71
C PHE A 447 -4.46 51.94 3.47
N ARG A 448 -5.16 51.84 2.34
CA ARG A 448 -4.84 52.58 1.11
C ARG A 448 -4.84 54.09 1.36
N ALA A 449 -5.89 54.62 1.99
CA ALA A 449 -5.97 56.06 2.29
C ALA A 449 -4.81 56.54 3.18
N ARG A 450 -4.37 55.72 4.14
CA ARG A 450 -3.27 56.04 5.06
C ARG A 450 -1.89 55.98 4.40
N ILE A 451 -1.65 55.02 3.50
CA ILE A 451 -0.39 54.94 2.76
C ILE A 451 -0.25 56.08 1.74
N LEU A 452 -1.37 56.50 1.13
CA LEU A 452 -1.41 57.56 0.12
C LEU A 452 -1.55 58.98 0.71
N TYR A 453 -1.62 59.12 2.03
CA TYR A 453 -1.90 60.38 2.74
C TYR A 453 -0.94 61.54 2.38
N ASP A 454 0.30 61.24 1.97
CA ASP A 454 1.29 62.26 1.59
C ASP A 454 1.36 62.56 0.07
N TYR A 455 0.67 61.81 -0.81
CA TYR A 455 0.95 61.88 -2.25
C TYR A 455 -0.31 61.66 -3.15
N PHE A 456 -1.15 62.70 -3.24
CA PHE A 456 -2.14 62.97 -4.30
C PHE A 456 -3.28 61.96 -4.60
N ASN A 457 -4.43 62.55 -4.96
CA ASN A 457 -5.78 61.98 -5.17
C ASN A 457 -6.01 61.06 -6.40
N SER A 458 -5.02 60.34 -6.97
CA SER A 458 -5.26 59.70 -8.28
C SER A 458 -4.40 58.48 -8.63
N ILE A 459 -4.62 57.34 -7.97
CA ILE A 459 -4.32 56.03 -8.59
C ILE A 459 -5.47 55.04 -8.30
N PRO A 460 -6.22 54.58 -9.32
CA PRO A 460 -7.34 53.68 -9.14
C PRO A 460 -6.85 52.23 -9.23
N PHE A 461 -6.15 51.72 -8.21
CA PHE A 461 -6.05 50.27 -8.05
C PHE A 461 -7.10 49.82 -7.03
N ILE A 462 -8.01 48.96 -7.48
CA ILE A 462 -9.10 48.40 -6.66
C ILE A 462 -8.64 47.01 -6.22
N THR A 463 -7.73 46.95 -5.24
CA THR A 463 -7.41 45.67 -4.60
C THR A 463 -8.62 45.19 -3.82
N LYS A 464 -9.14 44.03 -4.20
CA LYS A 464 -10.27 43.42 -3.49
C LYS A 464 -9.78 42.62 -2.29
N ALA A 465 -10.56 42.68 -1.22
CA ALA A 465 -10.40 41.80 -0.08
C ALA A 465 -10.47 40.33 -0.50
N LEU A 466 -9.70 39.52 0.21
CA LEU A 466 -9.85 38.07 0.14
C LEU A 466 -11.28 37.68 0.55
N ASN A 467 -11.80 36.61 -0.05
CA ASN A 467 -13.16 36.16 0.21
C ASN A 467 -13.26 35.54 1.61
N ALA A 468 -13.84 36.26 2.57
CA ALA A 468 -14.05 35.78 3.94
C ALA A 468 -15.04 34.61 4.04
N SER A 469 -15.87 34.40 3.00
CA SER A 469 -16.77 33.25 2.91
C SER A 469 -16.13 32.02 2.28
N TYR A 470 -14.85 32.07 1.93
CA TYR A 470 -14.11 30.89 1.48
C TYR A 470 -14.01 29.88 2.62
N ASN A 471 -14.28 28.61 2.33
CA ASN A 471 -14.20 27.53 3.31
C ASN A 471 -12.73 27.13 3.54
N SER A 472 -11.99 27.97 4.25
CA SER A 472 -10.59 27.73 4.60
C SER A 472 -10.50 26.76 5.78
N GLN A 473 -9.49 25.88 5.77
CA GLN A 473 -9.15 25.08 6.94
C GLN A 473 -8.46 25.89 8.04
N PHE A 474 -8.02 27.12 7.75
CA PHE A 474 -7.34 28.00 8.68
C PHE A 474 -8.28 29.09 9.20
N ASN A 475 -8.19 29.38 10.50
CA ASN A 475 -8.80 30.59 11.05
C ASN A 475 -8.09 31.85 10.51
N LEU A 476 -8.79 32.99 10.44
CA LEU A 476 -8.27 34.25 9.92
C LEU A 476 -7.03 34.75 10.69
N THR A 477 -6.94 34.46 12.00
CA THR A 477 -5.82 34.84 12.87
C THR A 477 -4.66 33.85 12.86
N THR A 478 -4.75 32.77 12.08
CA THR A 478 -3.70 31.76 11.99
C THR A 478 -2.40 32.40 11.46
N PRO A 479 -1.25 32.20 12.14
CA PRO A 479 0.04 32.69 11.64
C PRO A 479 0.40 32.06 10.30
N ILE A 480 1.03 32.83 9.42
CA ILE A 480 1.47 32.38 8.09
C ILE A 480 2.39 31.15 8.21
N TYR A 481 3.17 31.03 9.28
CA TYR A 481 3.95 29.83 9.57
C TYR A 481 3.12 28.54 9.54
N ILE A 482 1.93 28.52 10.15
CA ILE A 482 1.09 27.32 10.20
C ILE A 482 0.49 27.01 8.83
N ILE A 483 0.11 28.06 8.07
CA ILE A 483 -0.36 27.91 6.68
C ILE A 483 0.76 27.34 5.81
N LEU A 484 1.99 27.82 6.01
CA LEU A 484 3.18 27.38 5.30
C LEU A 484 3.63 25.97 5.69
N GLN A 485 3.44 25.54 6.94
CA GLN A 485 3.63 24.14 7.37
C GLN A 485 2.75 23.17 6.59
N LYS A 486 1.61 23.64 6.10
CA LYS A 486 0.71 22.90 5.22
C LYS A 486 0.95 23.23 3.74
N MET A 487 2.15 23.71 3.40
CA MET A 487 2.56 24.07 2.03
C MET A 487 1.58 25.02 1.34
N MET A 488 0.94 25.92 2.09
CA MET A 488 -0.12 26.81 1.58
C MET A 488 -1.32 26.07 0.97
N ILE A 489 -1.60 24.82 1.34
CA ILE A 489 -2.72 24.02 0.84
C ILE A 489 -3.95 24.20 1.73
N GLU A 490 -5.14 24.25 1.14
CA GLU A 490 -6.44 24.29 1.83
C GLU A 490 -7.08 22.90 1.91
N SER A 491 -6.99 22.14 0.84
CA SER A 491 -7.53 20.78 0.81
C SER A 491 -6.84 19.93 -0.26
N TRP A 492 -6.81 18.63 0.01
CA TRP A 492 -6.39 17.60 -0.94
C TRP A 492 -7.63 16.85 -1.44
N HIS A 493 -7.69 16.59 -2.75
CA HIS A 493 -8.76 15.82 -3.39
C HIS A 493 -8.15 14.60 -4.06
N THR A 494 -8.43 13.42 -3.52
CA THR A 494 -7.89 12.15 -4.00
C THR A 494 -8.98 11.33 -4.70
N GLN A 495 -8.63 10.70 -5.82
CA GLN A 495 -9.51 9.79 -6.54
C GLN A 495 -8.75 8.53 -6.92
N ILE A 496 -9.29 7.38 -6.54
CA ILE A 496 -8.73 6.05 -6.86
C ILE A 496 -9.66 5.36 -7.84
N ASN A 497 -9.18 5.11 -9.06
CA ASN A 497 -9.95 4.50 -10.13
C ASN A 497 -9.71 2.98 -10.18
N TYR A 498 -10.63 2.22 -9.59
CA TYR A 498 -10.51 0.76 -9.52
C TYR A 498 -10.57 0.07 -10.89
N SER A 499 -11.37 0.57 -11.83
CA SER A 499 -11.41 0.04 -13.20
C SER A 499 -10.08 0.24 -13.92
N ALA A 500 -9.48 1.43 -13.81
CA ALA A 500 -8.17 1.71 -14.41
C ALA A 500 -7.08 0.82 -13.78
N TYR A 501 -7.09 0.64 -12.45
CA TYR A 501 -6.21 -0.31 -11.77
C TYR A 501 -6.39 -1.74 -12.32
N TYR A 502 -7.63 -2.20 -12.48
CA TYR A 502 -7.92 -3.53 -12.98
C TYR A 502 -7.40 -3.73 -14.40
N GLU A 503 -7.59 -2.74 -15.27
CA GLU A 503 -7.07 -2.75 -16.65
C GLU A 503 -5.54 -2.82 -16.69
N GLN A 504 -4.83 -2.19 -15.75
CA GLN A 504 -3.37 -2.29 -15.65
C GLN A 504 -2.90 -3.65 -15.08
N CYS A 505 -3.60 -4.17 -14.06
CA CYS A 505 -3.33 -5.50 -13.49
C CYS A 505 -3.53 -6.59 -14.54
N HIS A 506 -4.57 -6.47 -15.37
CA HIS A 506 -4.93 -7.35 -16.47
C HIS A 506 -4.80 -8.84 -16.10
N PRO A 507 -5.78 -9.39 -15.36
CA PRO A 507 -5.66 -10.73 -14.78
C PRO A 507 -5.51 -11.80 -15.86
N ILE A 508 -4.56 -12.72 -15.67
CA ILE A 508 -4.25 -13.79 -16.62
C ILE A 508 -5.42 -14.79 -16.67
N GLU A 509 -5.82 -15.26 -15.49
CA GLU A 509 -6.97 -16.11 -15.27
C GLU A 509 -7.46 -15.94 -13.83
N CYS A 510 -8.73 -16.19 -13.57
CA CYS A 510 -9.27 -16.35 -12.23
C CYS A 510 -9.62 -17.81 -11.98
N GLN A 511 -9.29 -18.32 -10.80
CA GLN A 511 -9.58 -19.68 -10.41
C GLN A 511 -10.14 -19.78 -9.00
N TYR A 512 -11.00 -20.77 -8.76
CA TYR A 512 -11.49 -21.13 -7.44
C TYR A 512 -11.85 -22.61 -7.39
N SER A 513 -11.76 -23.20 -6.20
CA SER A 513 -12.09 -24.60 -5.97
C SER A 513 -13.37 -24.77 -5.14
N TYR A 514 -14.12 -25.83 -5.43
CA TYR A 514 -15.32 -26.21 -4.69
C TYR A 514 -15.39 -27.73 -4.52
N ILE A 515 -16.12 -28.16 -3.49
CA ILE A 515 -16.20 -29.57 -3.09
C ILE A 515 -17.40 -30.21 -3.77
N VAL A 516 -17.17 -31.21 -4.62
CA VAL A 516 -18.20 -32.01 -5.29
C VAL A 516 -18.17 -33.46 -4.85
N LYS A 517 -19.29 -34.17 -5.04
CA LYS A 517 -19.35 -35.63 -4.87
C LYS A 517 -18.59 -36.30 -6.01
N SER A 518 -17.89 -37.39 -5.70
CA SER A 518 -17.22 -38.24 -6.70
C SER A 518 -18.20 -38.73 -7.77
N ASP A 519 -17.75 -38.80 -9.02
CA ASP A 519 -18.53 -39.33 -10.14
C ASP A 519 -18.98 -40.78 -9.86
N VAL A 520 -20.25 -41.08 -10.11
CA VAL A 520 -20.85 -42.41 -9.95
C VAL A 520 -20.10 -43.44 -10.79
N LEU A 521 -19.66 -43.08 -12.00
CA LEU A 521 -18.92 -44.00 -12.86
C LEU A 521 -17.57 -44.38 -12.22
N TYR A 522 -16.84 -43.39 -11.70
CA TYR A 522 -15.57 -43.60 -10.99
C TYR A 522 -15.76 -44.48 -9.75
N MET A 523 -16.80 -44.22 -8.95
CA MET A 523 -17.14 -45.04 -7.77
C MET A 523 -17.42 -46.50 -8.17
N VAL A 524 -18.25 -46.72 -9.19
CA VAL A 524 -18.61 -48.06 -9.66
C VAL A 524 -17.39 -48.82 -10.19
N THR A 525 -16.56 -48.18 -11.01
CA THR A 525 -15.35 -48.84 -11.56
C THR A 525 -14.36 -49.24 -10.47
N THR A 526 -14.20 -48.41 -9.45
CA THR A 526 -13.27 -48.65 -8.34
C THR A 526 -13.78 -49.78 -7.42
N ILE A 527 -15.07 -49.77 -7.12
CA ILE A 527 -15.73 -50.84 -6.33
C ILE A 527 -15.59 -52.19 -7.03
N ILE A 528 -15.85 -52.26 -8.36
CA ILE A 528 -15.71 -53.51 -9.13
C ILE A 528 -14.27 -54.05 -9.07
N GLY A 529 -13.27 -53.18 -9.22
CA GLY A 529 -11.84 -53.55 -9.12
C GLY A 529 -11.47 -54.11 -7.74
N LEU A 530 -11.91 -53.44 -6.67
CA LEU A 530 -11.64 -53.86 -5.29
C LEU A 530 -12.33 -55.16 -4.91
N ILE A 531 -13.56 -55.39 -5.38
CA ILE A 531 -14.29 -56.66 -5.16
C ILE A 531 -13.52 -57.83 -5.77
N GLY A 532 -12.95 -57.66 -6.97
CA GLY A 532 -12.15 -58.69 -7.62
C GLY A 532 -10.95 -59.14 -6.76
N GLY A 533 -10.22 -58.18 -6.18
CA GLY A 533 -9.10 -58.46 -5.29
C GLY A 533 -9.54 -59.11 -3.97
N LEU A 534 -10.56 -58.53 -3.34
CA LEU A 534 -11.09 -59.01 -2.06
C LEU A 534 -11.62 -60.46 -2.14
N VAL A 535 -12.39 -60.77 -3.18
CA VAL A 535 -12.91 -62.12 -3.44
C VAL A 535 -11.77 -63.13 -3.56
N THR A 536 -10.69 -62.77 -4.24
CA THR A 536 -9.53 -63.64 -4.45
C THR A 536 -8.80 -63.93 -3.13
N ILE A 537 -8.59 -62.91 -2.29
CA ILE A 537 -7.91 -63.04 -1.00
C ILE A 537 -8.76 -63.85 -0.01
N LEU A 538 -10.06 -63.53 0.12
CA LEU A 538 -10.96 -64.22 1.05
C LEU A 538 -11.07 -65.72 0.73
N GLN A 539 -11.06 -66.08 -0.56
CA GLN A 539 -11.07 -67.50 -0.98
C GLN A 539 -9.82 -68.27 -0.56
N LEU A 540 -8.68 -67.58 -0.46
CA LEU A 540 -7.41 -68.18 -0.05
C LEU A 540 -7.28 -68.27 1.49
N VAL A 541 -7.67 -67.22 2.20
CA VAL A 541 -7.39 -67.04 3.62
C VAL A 541 -8.41 -67.79 4.50
N ILE A 542 -9.71 -67.73 4.17
CA ILE A 542 -10.78 -68.27 5.02
C ILE A 542 -10.65 -69.78 5.29
N PRO A 543 -10.41 -70.64 4.28
CA PRO A 543 -10.26 -72.08 4.54
C PRO A 543 -9.08 -72.40 5.47
N ARG A 544 -7.99 -71.62 5.36
CA ARG A 544 -6.79 -71.76 6.20
C ARG A 544 -7.05 -71.27 7.62
N ALA A 545 -7.68 -70.11 7.77
CA ALA A 545 -8.03 -69.53 9.06
C ALA A 545 -9.01 -70.42 9.85
N VAL A 546 -10.08 -70.92 9.21
CA VAL A 546 -11.04 -71.83 9.87
C VAL A 546 -10.36 -73.13 10.32
N LYS A 547 -9.41 -73.66 9.52
CA LYS A 547 -8.63 -74.84 9.88
C LYS A 547 -7.73 -74.59 11.10
N LEU A 548 -7.08 -73.43 11.16
CA LEU A 548 -6.21 -73.03 12.27
C LEU A 548 -7.00 -72.77 13.57
N ILE A 549 -8.11 -72.03 13.49
CA ILE A 549 -8.97 -71.72 14.65
C ILE A 549 -9.52 -73.02 15.25
N ARG A 550 -9.99 -73.95 14.43
CA ARG A 550 -10.45 -75.27 14.92
C ARG A 550 -9.32 -76.08 15.54
N ARG A 551 -8.11 -76.05 14.98
CA ARG A 551 -6.94 -76.75 15.54
C ARG A 551 -6.58 -76.20 16.94
N HIS A 552 -6.62 -74.89 17.12
CA HIS A 552 -6.42 -74.27 18.44
C HIS A 552 -7.58 -74.55 19.41
N ALA A 553 -8.83 -74.52 18.95
CA ALA A 553 -9.99 -74.83 19.79
C ALA A 553 -10.01 -76.31 20.23
N PHE A 554 -9.55 -77.23 19.36
CA PHE A 554 -9.37 -78.64 19.68
C PHE A 554 -8.27 -78.85 20.72
N ASN A 555 -7.11 -78.20 20.56
CA ASN A 555 -6.02 -78.25 21.52
C ASN A 555 -6.41 -77.65 22.88
N ARG A 556 -7.19 -76.56 22.92
CA ARG A 556 -7.72 -75.99 24.18
C ARG A 556 -8.68 -76.95 24.90
N ARG A 557 -9.55 -77.66 24.18
CA ARG A 557 -10.47 -78.67 24.76
C ARG A 557 -9.75 -79.89 25.33
N GLN A 558 -8.62 -80.29 24.74
CA GLN A 558 -7.76 -81.33 25.33
C GLN A 558 -7.07 -80.85 26.62
N HIS A 559 -6.62 -79.59 26.69
CA HIS A 559 -6.07 -79.04 27.94
C HIS A 559 -7.10 -78.87 29.07
N THR A 560 -8.39 -78.61 28.75
CA THR A 560 -9.45 -78.54 29.78
C THR A 560 -9.93 -79.92 30.25
N ALA A 561 -9.84 -80.95 29.41
CA ALA A 561 -10.20 -82.32 29.77
C ALA A 561 -9.17 -83.01 30.70
N VAL A 562 -7.93 -82.51 30.77
CA VAL A 562 -6.86 -83.07 31.63
C VAL A 562 -6.92 -82.55 33.08
N GLN A 563 -7.69 -81.48 33.38
CA GLN A 563 -7.78 -80.92 34.73
C GLN A 563 -9.00 -81.35 35.56
N VAL A 564 -9.78 -82.33 35.11
CA VAL A 564 -10.88 -82.91 35.92
C VAL A 564 -10.63 -84.40 36.11
N ILE A 565 -9.76 -84.73 37.06
CA ILE A 565 -9.69 -86.06 37.70
C ILE A 565 -9.92 -85.81 39.20
N PRO A 566 -10.95 -86.42 39.82
CA PRO A 566 -11.19 -86.27 41.25
C PRO A 566 -10.18 -87.09 42.04
N ILE A 567 -9.61 -86.48 43.09
CA ILE A 567 -8.83 -87.16 44.12
C ILE A 567 -9.85 -87.81 45.07
N SER A 568 -9.84 -89.14 45.12
CA SER A 568 -10.39 -89.95 46.21
C SER A 568 -9.34 -90.12 47.30
#